data_AF-A0A1M3T8H8-F1
#
_entry.id   AF-A0A1M3T8H8-F1
#
_cell.length_a   1.000
_cell.length_b   1.000
_cell.length_c   1.000
_cell.angle_alpha   90.00
_cell.angle_beta   90.00
_cell.angle_gamma   90.00
#
_symmetry.space_group_name_H-M   'P 1'
#
loop_
_entity.id
_entity.type
_entity.pdbx_description
1 polymer ?
#
loop_
_entity_poly.entity_id
_entity_poly.type
_entity_poly.pdbx_seq_one_letter_code
_entity_poly.pdbx_strand_id
1 'polypeptide(L)'
;MVPGIAASADPVLQARLFAYPSAARYRLGVNYQQLPTNVAKVQVYCPFQHDGAMRFDENYGSDPNYVGSSIKPTRFYQEQKGGGASALALNTEHEKWVGEVSAYTSEITDDDFVQPAALWDIIGREAGHQDMIIENLVSSIKDITYPELRKAVYSLFSRVNHDLRSKLEQRTEAAIKAAGF
;
A
#
# COMPACT_ATOMS: atom_id res chain seq x y z
N MET A 1 11.22 7.99 -4.74
CA MET A 1 10.27 8.93 -5.37
C MET A 1 11.09 9.99 -6.09
N VAL A 2 10.54 10.64 -7.11
CA VAL A 2 11.23 11.72 -7.84
C VAL A 2 11.01 13.07 -7.13
N PRO A 3 11.89 14.07 -7.30
CA PRO A 3 11.68 15.40 -6.74
C PRO A 3 10.30 15.98 -7.09
N GLY A 4 9.65 16.62 -6.12
CA GLY A 4 8.28 17.13 -6.24
C GLY A 4 7.19 16.13 -5.83
N ILE A 5 7.54 14.88 -5.50
CA ILE A 5 6.60 13.87 -4.99
C ILE A 5 7.13 13.28 -3.68
N ALA A 6 6.30 13.33 -2.64
CA ALA A 6 6.59 12.77 -1.32
C ALA A 6 5.43 11.91 -0.81
N ALA A 7 5.72 11.02 0.14
CA ALA A 7 4.71 10.18 0.78
C ALA A 7 3.98 10.97 1.88
N SER A 8 2.66 10.80 1.98
CA SER A 8 1.88 11.29 3.11
C SER A 8 2.19 10.51 4.38
N ALA A 9 1.74 11.01 5.52
CA ALA A 9 1.82 10.32 6.81
C ALA A 9 0.80 9.18 6.99
N ASP A 10 0.25 8.64 5.90
CA ASP A 10 -0.60 7.45 5.95
C ASP A 10 0.23 6.26 6.48
N PRO A 11 -0.16 5.63 7.61
CA PRO A 11 0.65 4.59 8.24
C PRO A 11 0.83 3.35 7.34
N VAL A 12 -0.15 3.04 6.48
CA VAL A 12 -0.04 1.96 5.50
C VAL A 12 0.96 2.33 4.42
N LEU A 13 0.92 3.55 3.89
CA LEU A 13 1.90 4.01 2.91
C LEU A 13 3.32 4.03 3.48
N GLN A 14 3.49 4.52 4.72
CA GLN A 14 4.78 4.55 5.42
C GLN A 14 5.37 3.15 5.58
N ALA A 15 4.56 2.16 5.98
CA ALA A 15 5.00 0.77 6.07
C ALA A 15 5.45 0.21 4.71
N ARG A 16 4.76 0.58 3.62
CA ARG A 16 5.09 0.13 2.25
C ARG A 16 6.42 0.68 1.75
N LEU A 17 6.86 1.86 2.19
CA LEU A 17 8.18 2.40 1.81
C LEU A 17 9.32 1.45 2.22
N PHE A 18 9.16 0.76 3.35
CA PHE A 18 10.10 -0.26 3.81
C PHE A 18 9.85 -1.64 3.18
N ALA A 19 8.59 -2.08 3.15
CA ALA A 19 8.24 -3.45 2.79
C ALA A 19 8.67 -3.84 1.38
N TYR A 20 8.49 -2.95 0.40
CA TYR A 20 8.74 -3.29 -1.01
C TYR A 20 10.24 -3.51 -1.33
N PRO A 21 11.17 -2.62 -0.94
CA PRO A 21 12.59 -2.89 -1.10
C PRO A 21 13.07 -4.13 -0.34
N SER A 22 12.51 -4.38 0.85
CA SER A 22 12.84 -5.58 1.65
C SER A 22 12.45 -6.86 0.89
N ALA A 23 11.20 -6.96 0.43
CA ALA A 23 10.71 -8.10 -0.33
C ALA A 23 11.45 -8.28 -1.67
N ALA A 24 11.81 -7.18 -2.35
CA ALA A 24 12.56 -7.22 -3.59
C ALA A 24 13.96 -7.83 -3.40
N ARG A 25 14.68 -7.44 -2.33
CA ARG A 25 16.00 -8.01 -2.02
C ARG A 25 15.94 -9.51 -1.76
N TYR A 26 14.92 -9.98 -1.06
CA TYR A 26 14.71 -11.41 -0.82
C TYR A 26 14.33 -12.17 -2.10
N ARG A 27 13.34 -11.64 -2.85
CA ARG A 27 12.75 -12.34 -4.01
C ARG A 27 13.65 -12.35 -5.25
N LEU A 28 14.38 -11.26 -5.49
CA LEU A 28 15.16 -11.04 -6.71
C LEU A 28 16.66 -10.95 -6.48
N GLY A 29 17.10 -10.74 -5.23
CA GLY A 29 18.49 -10.53 -4.88
C GLY A 29 18.83 -9.06 -4.59
N VAL A 30 20.00 -8.84 -3.98
CA VAL A 30 20.42 -7.52 -3.48
C VAL A 30 20.57 -6.47 -4.59
N ASN A 31 20.98 -6.90 -5.79
CA ASN A 31 21.19 -6.04 -6.96
C ASN A 31 19.96 -6.01 -7.91
N TYR A 32 18.75 -6.27 -7.42
CA TYR A 32 17.52 -6.34 -8.23
C TYR A 32 17.25 -5.09 -9.10
N GLN A 33 17.80 -3.93 -8.71
CA GLN A 33 17.66 -2.67 -9.43
C GLN A 33 18.40 -2.67 -10.78
N GLN A 34 19.37 -3.57 -10.98
CA GLN A 34 20.15 -3.67 -12.22
C GLN A 34 19.44 -4.50 -13.31
N LEU A 35 18.39 -5.25 -12.95
CA LEU A 35 17.65 -6.07 -13.91
C LEU A 35 17.15 -5.20 -15.09
N PRO A 36 17.17 -5.69 -16.35
CA PRO A 36 16.86 -4.86 -17.53
C PRO A 36 15.51 -4.13 -17.48
N THR A 37 14.52 -4.72 -16.81
CA THR A 37 13.20 -4.13 -16.58
C THR A 37 13.15 -3.12 -15.43
N ASN A 38 14.05 -3.22 -14.45
CA ASN A 38 14.08 -2.38 -13.25
C ASN A 38 15.06 -1.21 -13.36
N VAL A 39 16.06 -1.31 -14.24
CA VAL A 39 17.12 -0.31 -14.37
C VAL A 39 16.56 1.04 -14.81
N ALA A 40 17.05 2.10 -14.18
CA ALA A 40 16.75 3.46 -14.58
C ALA A 40 17.21 3.71 -16.02
N LYS A 41 16.44 4.51 -16.78
CA LYS A 41 16.81 4.89 -18.16
C LYS A 41 17.78 6.07 -18.23
N VAL A 42 18.06 6.69 -17.10
CA VAL A 42 19.02 7.79 -16.94
C VAL A 42 20.23 7.28 -16.17
N GLN A 43 21.38 7.94 -16.37
CA GLN A 43 22.60 7.61 -15.65
C GLN A 43 22.38 7.72 -14.13
N VAL A 44 22.65 6.64 -13.41
CA VAL A 44 22.65 6.62 -11.94
C VAL A 44 24.09 6.51 -11.46
N TYR A 45 24.53 7.51 -10.69
CA TYR A 45 25.85 7.51 -10.09
C TYR A 45 25.72 7.45 -8.56
N CYS A 46 26.01 6.27 -8.00
CA CYS A 46 25.92 5.96 -6.58
C CYS A 46 27.19 5.21 -6.15
N PRO A 47 28.36 5.88 -6.16
CA PRO A 47 29.66 5.21 -6.02
C PRO A 47 29.85 4.57 -4.64
N PHE A 48 28.98 4.81 -3.66
CA PHE A 48 29.06 4.17 -2.35
C PHE A 48 28.26 2.84 -2.27
N GLN A 49 27.61 2.42 -3.36
CA GLN A 49 26.91 1.12 -3.45
C GLN A 49 27.66 0.16 -4.37
N HIS A 50 28.58 -0.62 -3.78
CA HIS A 50 29.38 -1.64 -4.45
C HIS A 50 28.92 -3.07 -4.15
N ASP A 51 29.37 -3.99 -4.99
CA ASP A 51 29.35 -5.44 -4.79
C ASP A 51 27.92 -6.02 -4.65
N GLY A 52 27.77 -7.05 -3.82
CA GLY A 52 26.55 -7.82 -3.68
C GLY A 52 26.46 -8.97 -4.69
N ALA A 53 25.66 -9.98 -4.33
CA ALA A 53 25.44 -11.13 -5.19
C ALA A 53 24.87 -10.72 -6.55
N MET A 54 25.33 -11.39 -7.62
CA MET A 54 24.88 -11.17 -8.99
C MET A 54 25.00 -9.71 -9.46
N ARG A 55 26.09 -9.02 -9.09
CA ARG A 55 26.48 -7.75 -9.71
C ARG A 55 26.97 -8.04 -11.13
N PHE A 56 26.34 -7.45 -12.15
CA PHE A 56 26.66 -7.71 -13.56
C PHE A 56 26.94 -6.45 -14.40
N ASP A 57 26.96 -5.28 -13.75
CA ASP A 57 27.53 -4.06 -14.35
C ASP A 57 29.04 -3.96 -14.04
N GLU A 58 29.66 -2.84 -14.42
CA GLU A 58 31.09 -2.59 -14.17
C GLU A 58 31.42 -2.31 -12.69
N ASN A 59 30.43 -2.32 -11.78
CA ASN A 59 30.59 -2.08 -10.34
C ASN A 59 31.41 -0.81 -10.01
N TYR A 60 31.24 0.23 -10.83
CA TYR A 60 32.00 1.50 -10.80
C TYR A 60 33.52 1.38 -10.95
N GLY A 61 34.05 0.22 -11.34
CA GLY A 61 35.47 0.00 -11.58
C GLY A 61 36.34 0.35 -10.36
N SER A 62 37.32 1.24 -10.56
CA SER A 62 38.23 1.73 -9.53
C SER A 62 37.78 3.04 -8.87
N ASP A 63 36.52 3.45 -9.06
CA ASP A 63 36.00 4.64 -8.39
C ASP A 63 36.08 4.49 -6.85
N PRO A 64 36.37 5.58 -6.12
CA PRO A 64 36.30 5.58 -4.67
C PRO A 64 34.90 5.22 -4.17
N ASN A 65 34.82 4.27 -3.25
CA ASN A 65 33.56 3.75 -2.71
C ASN A 65 32.93 4.61 -1.59
N TYR A 66 33.30 5.89 -1.51
CA TYR A 66 32.86 6.84 -0.49
C TYR A 66 32.67 8.24 -1.08
N VAL A 67 31.83 9.05 -0.44
CA VAL A 67 31.56 10.43 -0.84
C VAL A 67 32.68 11.35 -0.36
N GLY A 68 33.10 12.30 -1.20
CA GLY A 68 34.08 13.32 -0.82
C GLY A 68 35.54 12.94 -1.05
N SER A 69 35.81 11.91 -1.86
CA SER A 69 37.17 11.57 -2.26
C SER A 69 37.82 12.70 -3.07
N SER A 70 39.09 12.98 -2.79
CA SER A 70 39.91 13.91 -3.58
C SER A 70 40.30 13.34 -4.95
N ILE A 71 40.29 12.02 -5.12
CA ILE A 71 40.62 11.34 -6.37
C ILE A 71 39.53 11.59 -7.42
N LYS A 72 38.26 11.47 -7.00
CA LYS A 72 37.09 11.71 -7.84
C LYS A 72 35.99 12.39 -7.03
N PRO A 73 35.99 13.73 -6.98
CA PRO A 73 34.97 14.47 -6.23
C PRO A 73 33.56 14.23 -6.78
N THR A 74 32.64 13.85 -5.91
CA THR A 74 31.21 13.72 -6.23
C THR A 74 30.57 15.11 -6.28
N ARG A 75 29.79 15.39 -7.34
CA ARG A 75 28.99 16.62 -7.44
C ARG A 75 27.53 16.31 -7.16
N PHE A 76 26.91 17.10 -6.29
CA PHE A 76 25.49 16.96 -6.00
C PHE A 76 24.65 17.89 -6.87
N TYR A 77 23.41 17.49 -7.16
CA TYR A 77 22.51 18.25 -8.04
C TYR A 77 22.32 19.71 -7.60
N GLN A 78 22.33 19.97 -6.27
CA GLN A 78 22.26 21.33 -5.70
C GLN A 78 23.40 22.22 -6.19
N GLU A 79 24.63 21.73 -6.14
CA GLU A 79 25.84 22.42 -6.60
C GLU A 79 25.82 22.67 -8.12
N GLN A 80 25.21 21.74 -8.87
CA GLN A 80 25.22 21.76 -10.32
C GLN A 80 24.23 22.77 -10.93
N LYS A 81 23.13 23.06 -10.23
CA LYS A 81 22.06 23.96 -10.71
C LYS A 81 21.96 25.28 -9.94
N GLY A 82 22.83 25.51 -8.95
CA GLY A 82 22.79 26.71 -8.11
C GLY A 82 21.52 26.84 -7.26
N GLY A 83 20.79 25.73 -7.08
CA GLY A 83 19.56 25.68 -6.30
C GLY A 83 19.87 25.40 -4.84
N GLY A 84 19.23 26.14 -3.93
CA GLY A 84 19.35 25.90 -2.48
C GLY A 84 18.86 24.50 -2.07
N ALA A 85 19.24 24.07 -0.87
CA ALA A 85 18.98 22.71 -0.36
C ALA A 85 17.50 22.26 -0.45
N SER A 86 16.57 23.22 -0.38
CA SER A 86 15.11 23.03 -0.45
C SER A 86 14.62 22.40 -1.76
N ALA A 87 15.29 22.63 -2.90
CA ALA A 87 14.83 22.14 -4.21
C ALA A 87 14.83 20.60 -4.37
N LEU A 88 15.50 19.88 -3.46
CA LEU A 88 15.57 18.41 -3.43
C LEU A 88 15.04 17.82 -2.13
N ALA A 89 14.46 18.64 -1.24
CA ALA A 89 13.93 18.13 0.01
C ALA A 89 12.78 17.16 -0.28
N LEU A 90 12.96 15.89 0.12
CA LEU A 90 11.86 14.91 0.15
C LEU A 90 10.96 15.14 1.36
N ASN A 91 11.46 15.85 2.37
CA ASN A 91 10.66 16.36 3.46
C ASN A 91 9.87 17.55 2.94
N THR A 92 8.55 17.38 2.92
CA THR A 92 7.65 18.47 2.62
C THR A 92 7.56 19.40 3.83
N GLU A 93 7.66 20.71 3.63
CA GLU A 93 7.43 21.70 4.70
C GLU A 93 5.94 21.82 5.09
N HIS A 94 5.08 20.88 4.66
CA HIS A 94 3.63 20.98 4.79
C HIS A 94 3.15 20.81 6.23
N GLU A 95 3.76 19.90 7.01
CA GLU A 95 3.22 19.45 8.29
C GLU A 95 4.23 19.65 9.42
N LYS A 96 3.76 20.17 10.56
CA LYS A 96 4.52 20.24 11.81
C LYS A 96 3.93 19.25 12.80
N TRP A 97 4.73 18.28 13.20
CA TRP A 97 4.35 17.24 14.16
C TRP A 97 4.46 17.78 15.59
N VAL A 98 3.41 17.59 16.38
CA VAL A 98 3.37 17.89 17.82
C VAL A 98 2.79 16.69 18.54
N GLY A 99 3.51 16.16 19.53
CA GLY A 99 3.09 14.99 20.29
C GLY A 99 4.27 14.25 20.90
N GLU A 100 3.96 13.11 21.53
CA GLU A 100 4.95 12.13 21.99
C GLU A 100 4.92 10.87 21.10
N VAL A 101 6.00 10.09 21.13
CA VAL A 101 6.04 8.81 20.42
C VAL A 101 5.09 7.84 21.14
N SER A 102 4.10 7.33 20.43
CA SER A 102 3.13 6.38 20.96
C SER A 102 2.88 5.22 19.99
N ALA A 103 2.43 4.09 20.55
CA ALA A 103 1.81 3.04 19.75
C ALA A 103 0.34 3.38 19.57
N TYR A 104 -0.08 3.60 18.33
CA TYR A 104 -1.46 3.95 17.99
C TYR A 104 -2.08 2.88 17.09
N THR A 105 -3.38 2.63 17.27
CA THR A 105 -4.20 1.80 16.38
C THR A 105 -5.54 2.48 16.21
N SER A 106 -6.00 2.62 14.97
CA SER A 106 -7.32 3.17 14.68
C SER A 106 -8.41 2.25 15.21
N GLU A 107 -9.44 2.83 15.81
CA GLU A 107 -10.63 2.12 16.24
C GLU A 107 -11.72 2.18 15.18
N ILE A 108 -12.59 1.16 15.15
CA ILE A 108 -13.75 1.15 14.25
C ILE A 108 -14.85 2.00 14.86
N THR A 109 -15.19 3.10 14.19
CA THR A 109 -16.24 4.04 14.58
C THR A 109 -17.44 3.93 13.64
N ASP A 110 -18.52 4.67 13.90
CA ASP A 110 -19.68 4.72 12.98
C ASP A 110 -19.36 5.46 11.67
N ASP A 111 -18.41 6.39 11.69
CA ASP A 111 -17.97 7.14 10.51
C ASP A 111 -17.36 6.23 9.44
N ASP A 112 -16.76 5.11 9.84
CA ASP A 112 -16.20 4.10 8.92
C ASP A 112 -17.26 3.43 8.03
N PHE A 113 -18.55 3.54 8.39
CA PHE A 113 -19.66 2.92 7.65
C PHE A 113 -20.41 3.91 6.75
N VAL A 114 -20.15 5.22 6.89
CA VAL A 114 -20.81 6.27 6.08
C VAL A 114 -20.47 6.11 4.59
N GLN A 115 -19.19 5.89 4.26
CA GLN A 115 -18.78 5.73 2.86
C GLN A 115 -19.27 4.42 2.23
N PRO A 116 -19.18 3.25 2.90
CA PRO A 116 -19.82 2.03 2.43
C PRO A 116 -21.34 2.16 2.20
N ALA A 117 -22.05 2.86 3.09
CA ALA A 117 -23.49 3.07 2.94
C ALA A 117 -23.81 3.92 1.70
N ALA A 118 -23.07 5.03 1.52
CA ALA A 118 -23.19 5.86 0.32
C ALA A 118 -22.87 5.07 -0.97
N LEU A 119 -21.88 4.19 -0.93
CA LEU A 119 -21.55 3.31 -2.05
C LEU A 119 -22.69 2.34 -2.35
N TRP A 120 -23.31 1.75 -1.32
CA TRP A 120 -24.47 0.85 -1.50
C TRP A 120 -25.64 1.54 -2.23
N ASP A 121 -25.91 2.80 -1.89
CA ASP A 121 -26.94 3.61 -2.56
C ASP A 121 -26.58 3.92 -4.02
N ILE A 122 -25.29 4.16 -4.30
CA ILE A 122 -24.80 4.38 -5.67
C ILE A 122 -24.98 3.11 -6.51
N ILE A 123 -24.66 1.94 -5.96
CA ILE A 123 -24.80 0.65 -6.63
C ILE A 123 -26.28 0.37 -6.96
N GLY A 124 -27.20 0.77 -6.08
CA GLY A 124 -28.64 0.64 -6.30
C GLY A 124 -29.20 1.48 -7.45
N ARG A 125 -28.43 2.40 -8.03
CA ARG A 125 -28.86 3.20 -9.20
C ARG A 125 -28.98 2.35 -10.46
N GLU A 126 -28.28 1.23 -10.52
CA GLU A 126 -28.37 0.28 -11.62
C GLU A 126 -29.15 -0.96 -11.17
N ALA A 127 -30.23 -1.26 -11.89
CA ALA A 127 -31.15 -2.32 -11.51
C ALA A 127 -30.43 -3.69 -11.48
N GLY A 128 -30.61 -4.42 -10.38
CA GLY A 128 -30.02 -5.76 -10.18
C GLY A 128 -28.59 -5.77 -9.64
N HIS A 129 -27.86 -4.64 -9.60
CA HIS A 129 -26.48 -4.62 -9.11
C HIS A 129 -26.37 -4.91 -7.61
N GLN A 130 -27.30 -4.38 -6.81
CA GLN A 130 -27.39 -4.72 -5.39
C GLN A 130 -27.62 -6.22 -5.17
N ASP A 131 -28.48 -6.83 -6.00
CA ASP A 131 -28.72 -8.27 -5.94
C ASP A 131 -27.48 -9.07 -6.31
N MET A 132 -26.72 -8.68 -7.33
CA MET A 132 -25.46 -9.33 -7.70
C MET A 132 -24.43 -9.30 -6.57
N ILE A 133 -24.33 -8.19 -5.84
CA ILE A 133 -23.43 -8.12 -4.67
C ILE A 133 -23.89 -9.07 -3.58
N ILE A 134 -25.19 -9.10 -3.30
CA ILE A 134 -25.75 -10.03 -2.31
C ILE A 134 -25.43 -11.47 -2.73
N GLU A 135 -25.62 -11.86 -3.99
CA GLU A 135 -25.29 -13.20 -4.46
C GLU A 135 -23.80 -13.54 -4.33
N ASN A 136 -22.91 -12.59 -4.64
CA ASN A 136 -21.46 -12.77 -4.45
C ASN A 136 -21.09 -12.97 -2.97
N LEU A 137 -21.73 -12.20 -2.07
CA LEU A 137 -21.53 -12.33 -0.63
C LEU A 137 -22.10 -13.66 -0.11
N VAL A 138 -23.31 -14.04 -0.50
CA VAL A 138 -23.93 -15.32 -0.16
C VAL A 138 -23.03 -16.48 -0.58
N SER A 139 -22.50 -16.45 -1.80
CA SER A 139 -21.59 -17.48 -2.32
C SER A 139 -20.35 -17.66 -1.45
N SER A 140 -19.84 -16.57 -0.87
CA SER A 140 -18.65 -16.59 0.00
C SER A 140 -18.98 -17.00 1.46
N ILE A 141 -20.15 -16.60 1.96
CA ILE A 141 -20.52 -16.76 3.38
C ILE A 141 -21.16 -18.13 3.64
N LYS A 142 -21.85 -18.73 2.67
CA LYS A 142 -22.55 -20.01 2.85
C LYS A 142 -21.63 -21.14 3.32
N ASP A 143 -20.34 -21.10 2.96
CA ASP A 143 -19.36 -22.12 3.31
C ASP A 143 -18.81 -21.94 4.74
N ILE A 144 -19.17 -20.84 5.42
CA ILE A 144 -18.81 -20.63 6.83
C ILE A 144 -19.64 -21.56 7.70
N THR A 145 -19.01 -22.59 8.24
CA THR A 145 -19.68 -23.59 9.08
C THR A 145 -20.03 -23.08 10.48
N TYR A 146 -19.30 -22.10 11.00
CA TYR A 146 -19.51 -21.57 12.35
C TYR A 146 -20.63 -20.50 12.39
N PRO A 147 -21.80 -20.78 13.01
CA PRO A 147 -22.97 -19.89 12.90
C PRO A 147 -22.76 -18.51 13.54
N GLU A 148 -22.02 -18.43 14.65
CA GLU A 148 -21.77 -17.15 15.31
C GLU A 148 -20.87 -16.23 14.48
N LEU A 149 -19.96 -16.77 13.67
CA LEU A 149 -19.19 -15.97 12.71
C LEU A 149 -20.09 -15.43 11.59
N ARG A 150 -21.03 -16.23 11.07
CA ARG A 150 -22.01 -15.74 10.09
C ARG A 150 -22.85 -14.60 10.66
N LYS A 151 -23.37 -14.76 11.88
CA LYS A 151 -24.11 -13.69 12.59
C LYS A 151 -23.28 -12.43 12.76
N ALA A 152 -21.99 -12.55 13.11
CA ALA A 152 -21.09 -11.41 13.23
C ALA A 152 -20.91 -10.69 11.88
N VAL A 153 -20.78 -11.43 10.77
CA VAL A 153 -20.71 -10.86 9.41
C VAL A 153 -21.99 -10.12 9.06
N TYR A 154 -23.17 -10.71 9.30
CA TYR A 154 -24.45 -10.00 9.07
C TYR A 154 -24.52 -8.73 9.93
N SER A 155 -24.12 -8.81 11.20
CA SER A 155 -24.08 -7.65 12.09
C SER A 155 -23.17 -6.54 11.56
N LEU A 156 -22.03 -6.86 10.94
CA LEU A 156 -21.16 -5.88 10.29
C LEU A 156 -21.89 -5.15 9.15
N PHE A 157 -22.52 -5.90 8.24
CA PHE A 157 -23.29 -5.31 7.14
C PHE A 157 -24.51 -4.51 7.60
N SER A 158 -25.02 -4.79 8.81
CA SER A 158 -26.11 -3.99 9.38
C SER A 158 -25.72 -2.57 9.75
N ARG A 159 -24.42 -2.31 9.98
CA ARG A 159 -23.87 -0.95 10.17
C ARG A 159 -23.80 -0.17 8.86
N VAL A 160 -23.80 -0.87 7.71
CA VAL A 160 -23.87 -0.25 6.37
C VAL A 160 -25.31 0.03 5.99
N ASN A 161 -26.17 -0.99 6.01
CA ASN A 161 -27.57 -0.86 5.64
C ASN A 161 -28.40 -2.04 6.20
N HIS A 162 -29.56 -1.76 6.79
CA HIS A 162 -30.43 -2.78 7.39
C HIS A 162 -31.07 -3.73 6.37
N ASP A 163 -31.45 -3.24 5.18
CA ASP A 163 -32.00 -4.07 4.10
C ASP A 163 -30.93 -4.99 3.52
N LEU A 164 -29.70 -4.49 3.35
CA LEU A 164 -28.54 -5.30 2.95
C LEU A 164 -28.33 -6.47 3.92
N ARG A 165 -28.28 -6.20 5.24
CA ARG A 165 -28.18 -7.26 6.26
C ARG A 165 -29.29 -8.28 6.10
N SER A 166 -30.55 -7.83 6.03
CA SER A 166 -31.71 -8.72 6.04
C SER A 166 -31.72 -9.64 4.83
N LYS A 167 -31.49 -9.10 3.62
CA LYS A 167 -31.42 -9.88 2.38
C LYS A 167 -30.26 -10.86 2.40
N LEU A 168 -29.09 -10.43 2.89
CA LEU A 168 -27.90 -11.26 2.97
C LEU A 168 -28.11 -12.45 3.91
N GLU A 169 -28.63 -12.21 5.11
CA GLU A 169 -28.93 -13.24 6.11
C GLU A 169 -29.95 -14.25 5.56
N GLN A 170 -31.06 -13.75 5.00
CA GLN A 170 -32.12 -14.61 4.46
C GLN A 170 -31.61 -15.50 3.32
N ARG A 171 -30.91 -14.94 2.34
CA ARG A 171 -30.43 -15.70 1.18
C ARG A 171 -29.33 -16.68 1.57
N THR A 172 -28.45 -16.30 2.49
CA THR A 172 -27.36 -17.19 2.95
C THR A 172 -27.91 -18.39 3.70
N GLU A 173 -28.77 -18.19 4.70
CA GLU A 173 -29.31 -19.31 5.48
C GLU A 173 -30.25 -20.20 4.63
N ALA A 174 -30.98 -19.61 3.66
CA ALA A 174 -31.74 -20.38 2.69
C ALA A 174 -30.85 -21.25 1.80
N ALA A 175 -29.72 -20.71 1.31
CA ALA A 175 -28.76 -21.45 0.49
C ALA A 175 -28.10 -22.60 1.27
N ILE A 176 -27.75 -22.38 2.54
CA ILE A 176 -27.20 -23.43 3.42
C ILE A 176 -28.22 -24.54 3.63
N LYS A 177 -29.48 -24.19 3.97
CA LYS A 177 -30.54 -25.17 4.17
C LYS A 177 -30.83 -25.98 2.92
N ALA A 178 -30.79 -25.35 1.73
CA ALA A 178 -30.96 -26.04 0.46
C ALA A 178 -29.81 -27.01 0.14
N ALA A 179 -28.61 -26.76 0.68
CA ALA A 179 -27.43 -27.61 0.50
C ALA A 179 -27.42 -28.86 1.41
N GLY A 180 -28.36 -29.00 2.36
CA GLY A 180 -28.57 -30.26 3.10
C GLY A 180 -27.62 -30.53 4.26
N PHE A 181 -27.17 -29.49 4.97
CA PHE A 181 -26.51 -29.59 6.28
C PHE A 181 -27.41 -29.07 7.40
#